data_AF-A0A2D4EPM3-F1
#
_entry.id   AF-A0A2D4EPM3-F1
#
_cell.length_a   1.000
_cell.length_b   1.000
_cell.length_c   1.000
_cell.angle_alpha   90.00
_cell.angle_beta   90.00
_cell.angle_gamma   90.00
#
_symmetry.space_group_name_H-M   'P 1'
#
loop_
_entity.id
_entity.type
_entity.pdbx_description
1 polymer ?
#
loop_
_entity_poly.entity_id
_entity_poly.type
_entity_poly.pdbx_seq_one_letter_code
_entity_poly.pdbx_strand_id
1 'polypeptide(L)'
;MAVSVTPIRDTKWLTLEVCREFQRGTCSRPDTECKFAHPSKSCQVENGRVIACFDSLKGRCSRENCKYLHPPPHLKTQLEINGRNNLIQQKNMAMLAQQMQLANAMMPGAPLQPMPMFSVAPSLATNASTAFSPYL
;
A
#
# COMPACT_ATOMS: atom_id res chain seq x y z
N MET A 1 3.43 -25.10 -2.20
CA MET A 1 2.21 -24.42 -1.71
C MET A 1 1.78 -23.44 -2.79
N ALA A 2 0.78 -23.81 -3.60
CA ALA A 2 0.28 -22.93 -4.65
C ALA A 2 -0.49 -21.78 -3.98
N VAL A 3 0.08 -20.58 -4.00
CA VAL A 3 -0.67 -19.38 -3.65
C VAL A 3 -1.73 -19.20 -4.73
N SER A 4 -2.93 -19.66 -4.44
CA SER A 4 -4.14 -19.30 -5.16
C SER A 4 -4.33 -17.79 -4.99
N VAL A 5 -3.61 -17.01 -5.80
CA VAL A 5 -3.94 -15.61 -6.04
C VAL A 5 -5.24 -15.68 -6.83
N THR A 6 -6.36 -15.78 -6.10
CA THR A 6 -7.60 -15.27 -6.67
C THR A 6 -7.24 -13.88 -7.17
N PRO A 7 -7.53 -13.52 -8.43
CA PRO A 7 -7.44 -12.14 -8.85
C PRO A 7 -8.52 -11.41 -8.05
N ILE A 8 -8.18 -11.05 -6.81
CA ILE A 8 -8.92 -10.12 -5.98
C ILE A 8 -8.79 -8.86 -6.81
N ARG A 9 -9.80 -8.61 -7.64
CA ARG A 9 -9.93 -7.36 -8.37
C ARG A 9 -9.74 -6.31 -7.28
N ASP A 10 -8.65 -5.56 -7.30
CA ASP A 10 -8.30 -4.63 -6.24
C ASP A 10 -9.46 -3.64 -6.07
N THR A 11 -10.43 -3.95 -5.20
CA THR A 11 -11.61 -3.12 -4.99
C THR A 11 -11.24 -1.88 -4.20
N LYS A 12 -10.02 -1.83 -3.65
CA LYS A 12 -9.48 -0.68 -2.92
C LYS A 12 -9.51 0.60 -3.74
N TRP A 13 -9.06 0.57 -5.00
CA TRP A 13 -9.08 1.76 -5.84
C TRP A 13 -10.50 2.14 -6.31
N LEU A 14 -11.45 1.20 -6.21
CA LEU A 14 -12.87 1.39 -6.49
C LEU A 14 -13.65 1.98 -5.31
N THR A 15 -13.00 2.21 -4.17
CA THR A 15 -13.64 2.84 -3.01
C THR A 15 -13.65 4.36 -3.11
N LEU A 16 -14.79 4.96 -2.83
CA LEU A 16 -14.98 6.41 -2.68
C LEU A 16 -15.33 6.74 -1.24
N GLU A 17 -14.87 7.88 -0.77
CA GLU A 17 -15.29 8.42 0.52
C GLU A 17 -16.69 9.01 0.41
N VAL A 18 -17.51 8.67 1.41
CA VAL A 18 -18.85 9.20 1.56
C VAL A 18 -18.78 10.62 2.10
N CYS A 19 -19.69 11.47 1.62
CA CYS A 19 -19.80 12.83 2.12
C CYS A 19 -20.12 12.85 3.62
N ARG A 20 -19.22 13.42 4.43
CA ARG A 20 -19.42 13.56 5.88
C ARG A 20 -20.60 14.46 6.23
N GLU A 21 -20.82 15.51 5.44
CA GLU A 21 -21.97 16.41 5.60
C GLU A 21 -23.28 15.69 5.26
N PHE A 22 -23.28 14.82 4.25
CA PHE A 22 -24.47 14.02 3.89
C PHE A 22 -24.81 13.01 5.00
N GLN A 23 -23.79 12.35 5.58
CA GLN A 23 -23.98 11.50 6.76
C GLN A 23 -24.54 12.27 7.97
N ARG A 24 -24.23 13.57 8.07
CA ARG A 24 -24.74 14.46 9.13
C ARG A 24 -26.07 15.14 8.76
N GLY A 25 -26.56 14.96 7.54
CA GLY A 25 -27.77 15.63 7.04
C GLY A 25 -27.60 17.12 6.76
N THR A 26 -26.36 17.63 6.68
CA THR A 26 -26.06 19.05 6.44
C THR A 26 -25.61 19.35 5.01
N CYS A 27 -25.49 18.34 4.15
CA CYS A 27 -25.10 18.55 2.76
C CYS A 27 -26.30 18.97 1.90
N SER A 28 -26.28 20.20 1.41
CA SER A 28 -27.27 20.72 0.45
C SER A 28 -26.83 20.63 -1.02
N ARG A 29 -25.62 20.10 -1.28
CA ARG A 29 -25.05 20.00 -2.64
C ARG A 29 -25.55 18.72 -3.34
N PRO A 30 -25.90 18.78 -4.64
CA PRO A 30 -26.23 17.59 -5.41
C PRO A 30 -25.01 16.69 -5.59
N ASP A 31 -25.21 15.38 -5.79
CA ASP A 31 -24.14 14.39 -5.99
C ASP A 31 -23.22 14.76 -7.18
N THR A 32 -23.75 15.45 -8.19
CA THR A 32 -23.01 15.96 -9.36
C THR A 32 -22.01 17.08 -9.03
N GLU A 33 -22.21 17.82 -7.95
CA GLU A 33 -21.33 18.92 -7.52
C GLU A 33 -20.57 18.60 -6.24
N CYS A 34 -21.03 17.60 -5.49
CA CYS A 34 -20.37 17.17 -4.27
C CYS A 34 -19.05 16.46 -4.60
N LYS A 35 -17.98 16.81 -3.87
CA LYS A 35 -16.65 16.17 -3.99
C LYS A 35 -16.63 14.73 -3.46
N PHE A 36 -17.65 14.33 -2.71
CA PHE A 36 -17.74 13.04 -2.04
C PHE A 36 -19.01 12.30 -2.48
N ALA A 37 -18.99 10.97 -2.39
CA ALA A 37 -20.09 10.14 -2.82
C ALA A 37 -21.31 10.27 -1.88
N HIS A 38 -22.51 10.37 -2.46
CA HIS A 38 -23.77 10.27 -1.71
C HIS A 38 -24.38 8.87 -1.91
N PRO A 39 -24.07 7.90 -1.04
CA PRO A 39 -24.66 6.57 -1.15
C PRO A 39 -26.16 6.60 -0.86
N SER A 40 -26.91 5.86 -1.66
CA SER A 40 -28.29 5.52 -1.33
C SER A 40 -28.36 4.58 -0.12
N LYS A 41 -29.50 4.52 0.57
CA LYS A 41 -29.73 3.67 1.75
C LYS A 41 -29.45 2.17 1.51
N SER A 42 -29.41 1.74 0.26
CA SER A 42 -29.12 0.38 -0.19
C SER A 42 -27.62 0.09 -0.44
N CYS A 43 -26.76 1.10 -0.47
CA CYS A 43 -25.32 0.91 -0.69
C CYS A 43 -24.61 0.51 0.61
N GLN A 44 -23.75 -0.51 0.54
CA GLN A 44 -22.87 -0.86 1.66
C GLN A 44 -21.84 0.25 1.88
N VAL A 45 -21.91 0.87 3.05
CA VAL A 45 -20.91 1.83 3.55
C VAL A 45 -20.03 1.10 4.56
N GLU A 46 -18.74 0.97 4.28
CA GLU A 46 -17.76 0.36 5.18
C GLU A 46 -16.73 1.41 5.58
N ASN A 47 -16.63 1.74 6.88
CA ASN A 47 -15.74 2.79 7.41
C ASN A 47 -15.89 4.16 6.70
N GLY A 48 -17.11 4.53 6.31
CA GLY A 48 -17.37 5.78 5.58
C GLY A 48 -16.89 5.75 4.12
N ARG A 49 -16.59 4.58 3.57
CA ARG A 49 -16.26 4.36 2.16
C ARG A 49 -17.32 3.49 1.50
N VAL A 50 -17.55 3.72 0.21
CA VAL A 50 -18.50 2.97 -0.62
C VAL A 50 -17.79 2.48 -1.87
N ILE A 51 -18.22 1.33 -2.40
CA ILE A 51 -17.64 0.74 -3.60
C ILE A 51 -18.42 1.23 -4.82
N ALA A 52 -17.71 1.81 -5.78
CA ALA A 52 -18.25 2.21 -7.06
C ALA A 52 -18.34 1.03 -8.04
N CYS A 53 -19.29 1.11 -8.97
CA CYS A 53 -19.51 0.09 -9.97
C CYS A 53 -18.40 0.13 -11.04
N PHE A 54 -17.61 -0.95 -11.14
CA PHE A 54 -16.56 -1.05 -12.16
C PHE A 54 -17.13 -1.02 -13.59
N ASP A 55 -18.28 -1.66 -13.81
CA ASP A 55 -18.94 -1.68 -15.12
C ASP A 55 -19.48 -0.29 -15.49
N SER A 56 -19.95 0.51 -14.53
CA SER A 56 -20.39 1.89 -14.82
C SER A 56 -19.22 2.80 -15.19
N LEU A 57 -18.05 2.62 -14.56
CA LEU A 57 -16.82 3.33 -14.95
C LEU A 57 -16.47 3.05 -16.41
N LYS A 58 -16.60 1.80 -16.86
CA LYS A 58 -16.36 1.41 -18.25
C LYS A 58 -17.51 1.71 -19.22
N GLY A 59 -18.63 2.27 -18.75
CA GLY A 59 -19.82 2.51 -19.57
C GLY A 59 -20.54 1.22 -19.99
N ARG A 60 -20.38 0.14 -19.23
CA ARG A 60 -20.96 -1.19 -19.49
C ARG A 60 -22.02 -1.62 -18.45
N CYS A 61 -22.24 -0.91 -17.34
CA CYS A 61 -23.39 -1.22 -16.47
C CYS A 61 -24.66 -0.72 -17.14
N SER A 62 -25.51 -1.66 -17.55
CA SER A 62 -26.88 -1.42 -18.05
C SER A 62 -27.95 -1.75 -17.02
N ARG A 63 -27.56 -2.11 -15.78
CA ARG A 63 -28.51 -2.48 -14.71
C ARG A 63 -29.06 -1.23 -14.04
N GLU A 64 -30.37 -1.07 -14.01
CA GLU A 64 -31.04 0.03 -13.28
C GLU A 64 -30.90 -0.11 -11.75
N ASN A 65 -30.86 -1.34 -11.23
CA ASN A 65 -30.59 -1.63 -9.82
C ASN A 65 -29.15 -2.18 -9.62
N CYS A 66 -28.15 -1.47 -10.14
CA CYS A 66 -26.74 -1.84 -9.93
C CYS A 66 -26.42 -1.75 -8.40
N LYS A 67 -25.91 -2.83 -7.80
CA LYS A 67 -25.65 -2.92 -6.34
C LYS A 67 -24.57 -1.97 -5.81
N TYR A 68 -23.81 -1.39 -6.73
CA TYR A 68 -22.69 -0.51 -6.48
C TYR A 68 -23.04 0.91 -6.93
N LEU A 69 -22.43 1.91 -6.31
CA LEU A 69 -22.67 3.32 -6.65
C LEU A 69 -22.29 3.58 -8.13
N HIS A 70 -23.13 4.32 -8.85
CA HIS A 70 -22.80 4.87 -10.17
C HIS A 70 -22.27 6.29 -9.99
N PRO A 71 -20.93 6.47 -9.94
CA PRO A 71 -20.37 7.78 -9.68
C PRO A 71 -20.62 8.74 -10.86
N PRO A 72 -20.87 10.03 -10.57
CA PRO A 72 -20.94 11.12 -11.54
C PRO A 72 -19.61 11.31 -12.28
N PRO A 73 -19.57 12.03 -13.42
CA PRO A 73 -18.41 12.08 -14.32
C PRO A 73 -17.09 12.53 -13.66
N HIS A 74 -17.14 13.46 -12.70
CA HIS A 74 -15.96 13.91 -11.96
C HIS A 74 -15.42 12.81 -11.04
N LEU A 75 -16.29 12.12 -10.29
CA LEU A 75 -15.91 11.01 -9.43
C LEU A 75 -15.46 9.78 -10.22
N LYS A 76 -16.10 9.52 -11.36
CA LYS A 76 -15.68 8.48 -12.31
C LYS A 76 -14.24 8.72 -12.76
N THR A 77 -13.93 9.92 -13.23
CA THR A 77 -12.57 10.27 -13.70
C THR A 77 -11.54 10.08 -12.58
N GLN A 78 -11.88 10.48 -11.36
CA GLN A 78 -11.02 10.31 -10.18
C GLN A 78 -10.75 8.83 -9.87
N LEU A 79 -11.76 7.97 -9.97
CA LEU A 79 -11.60 6.52 -9.79
C LEU A 79 -10.72 5.90 -10.87
N GLU A 80 -10.88 6.31 -12.12
CA GLU A 80 -10.05 5.82 -13.22
C GLU A 80 -8.57 6.20 -13.03
N ILE A 81 -8.30 7.42 -12.55
CA ILE A 81 -6.95 7.87 -12.19
C ILE A 81 -6.40 7.05 -11.02
N ASN A 82 -7.19 6.85 -9.96
CA ASN A 82 -6.78 6.04 -8.81
C ASN A 82 -6.47 4.60 -9.20
N GLY A 83 -7.27 3.99 -10.08
CA GLY A 83 -7.05 2.64 -10.58
C GLY A 83 -5.76 2.51 -11.37
N ARG A 84 -5.44 3.49 -12.21
CA ARG A 84 -4.15 3.54 -12.93
C ARG A 84 -2.97 3.65 -11.95
N ASN A 85 -3.05 4.56 -10.97
CA ASN A 85 -1.99 4.75 -9.99
C ASN A 85 -1.77 3.50 -9.13
N ASN A 86 -2.84 2.82 -8.73
CA ASN A 86 -2.75 1.58 -7.96
C ASN A 86 -2.05 0.47 -8.77
N LEU A 87 -2.34 0.34 -10.07
CA LEU A 87 -1.68 -0.63 -10.94
C LEU A 87 -0.20 -0.31 -11.17
N ILE A 88 0.16 0.96 -11.35
CA ILE A 88 1.56 1.40 -11.48
C ILE A 88 2.32 1.08 -10.19
N GLN A 89 1.73 1.39 -9.03
CA GLN A 89 2.33 1.11 -7.73
C GLN A 89 2.50 -0.40 -7.49
N GLN A 90 1.53 -1.22 -7.92
CA GLN A 90 1.60 -2.67 -7.84
C GLN A 90 2.72 -3.22 -8.75
N LYS A 91 2.90 -2.68 -9.95
CA LYS A 91 4.01 -3.04 -10.86
C LYS A 91 5.37 -2.64 -10.29
N ASN A 92 5.51 -1.43 -9.75
CA ASN A 92 6.76 -1.00 -9.10
C ASN A 92 7.11 -1.88 -7.90
N MET A 93 6.11 -2.28 -7.10
CA MET A 93 6.32 -3.16 -5.96
C MET A 93 6.70 -4.59 -6.38
N ALA A 94 6.06 -5.13 -7.42
CA ALA A 94 6.40 -6.44 -7.97
C ALA A 94 7.83 -6.46 -8.56
N MET A 95 8.21 -5.40 -9.28
CA MET A 95 9.56 -5.24 -9.82
C MET A 95 10.62 -5.15 -8.71
N LEU A 96 10.36 -4.40 -7.63
CA LEU A 96 11.25 -4.33 -6.47
C LEU A 96 11.38 -5.68 -5.74
N ALA A 97 10.27 -6.40 -5.58
CA ALA A 97 10.28 -7.74 -4.99
C ALA A 97 11.10 -8.73 -5.82
N GLN A 98 11.01 -8.65 -7.15
CA GLN A 98 11.81 -9.48 -8.05
C GLN A 98 13.31 -9.12 -7.98
N GLN A 99 13.65 -7.85 -7.82
CA GLN A 99 15.04 -7.43 -7.62
C GLN A 99 15.60 -7.93 -6.28
N MET A 100 14.80 -7.92 -5.22
CA MET A 100 15.21 -8.44 -3.92
C MET A 100 15.34 -9.97 -3.92
N GLN A 101 14.48 -10.69 -4.64
CA GLN A 101 14.61 -12.14 -4.83
C GLN A 101 15.88 -12.50 -5.63
N LEU A 102 16.22 -11.73 -6.67
CA LEU A 102 17.45 -11.97 -7.43
C LEU A 102 18.71 -11.64 -6.61
N ALA A 103 18.69 -10.56 -5.82
CA ALA A 103 19.78 -10.25 -4.89
C ALA A 103 19.98 -11.36 -3.84
N ASN A 104 18.89 -11.96 -3.34
CA ASN A 104 18.96 -13.07 -2.40
C ASN A 104 19.38 -14.40 -3.07
N ALA A 105 19.16 -14.55 -4.38
CA ALA A 105 19.62 -15.69 -5.18
C ALA A 105 21.09 -15.57 -5.64
N MET A 106 21.67 -14.36 -5.63
CA MET A 106 23.09 -14.11 -5.93
C MET A 106 24.02 -14.20 -4.71
N MET A 107 23.49 -14.50 -3.52
CA MET A 107 24.29 -14.94 -2.36
C MET A 107 23.94 -16.39 -1.99
N PRO A 108 24.47 -17.39 -2.72
CA PRO A 108 24.44 -18.75 -2.24
C PRO A 108 25.44 -18.85 -1.09
N GLY A 109 24.93 -18.98 0.13
CA GLY A 109 25.66 -19.47 1.30
C GLY A 109 27.11 -18.98 1.42
N ALA A 110 27.31 -17.81 2.01
CA ALA A 110 28.45 -17.68 2.90
C ALA A 110 27.98 -18.25 4.25
N PRO A 111 28.37 -19.47 4.67
CA PRO A 111 28.36 -19.76 6.09
C PRO A 111 29.22 -18.68 6.73
N LEU A 112 28.63 -17.87 7.62
CA LEU A 112 29.40 -17.08 8.55
C LEU A 112 30.19 -18.09 9.38
N GLN A 113 31.42 -18.38 8.96
CA GLN A 113 32.40 -19.05 9.79
C GLN A 113 32.53 -18.18 11.03
N PRO A 114 32.26 -18.71 12.23
CA PRO A 114 32.65 -18.02 13.46
C PRO A 114 34.16 -17.83 13.38
N MET A 115 34.61 -16.57 13.34
CA MET A 115 36.01 -16.24 13.58
C MET A 115 36.44 -16.95 14.87
N PRO A 116 37.59 -17.64 14.90
CA PRO A 116 38.07 -18.20 16.15
C PRO A 116 38.34 -17.03 17.09
N MET A 117 37.62 -16.99 18.21
CA MET A 117 38.00 -16.13 19.33
C MET A 117 39.38 -16.60 19.79
N PHE A 118 40.40 -15.85 19.41
CA PHE A 118 41.71 -15.94 20.02
C PHE A 118 41.51 -15.61 21.49
N SER A 119 41.64 -16.64 22.34
CA SER A 119 41.57 -16.49 23.78
C SER A 119 42.75 -15.64 24.22
N VAL A 120 42.50 -14.39 24.56
CA VAL A 120 43.49 -13.57 25.27
C VAL A 120 43.60 -14.12 26.70
N ALA A 121 44.60 -14.95 26.93
CA ALA A 121 45.02 -15.31 28.27
C ALA A 121 45.49 -14.03 28.99
N PRO A 122 45.06 -13.77 30.25
CA PRO A 122 45.54 -12.63 31.00
C PRO A 122 46.93 -12.97 31.56
N SER A 123 47.99 -12.59 30.84
CA SER A 123 49.34 -12.57 31.40
C SER A 123 49.53 -11.29 32.21
N LEU A 124 49.39 -11.44 33.52
CA LEU A 124 49.86 -10.55 34.57
C LEU A 124 51.36 -10.27 34.41
N ALA A 125 51.75 -9.02 34.13
CA ALA A 125 53.10 -8.51 34.42
C ALA A 125 53.18 -6.97 34.37
N THR A 126 53.07 -6.39 35.56
CA THR A 126 53.86 -5.29 36.14
C THR A 126 54.92 -4.59 35.27
N ASN A 127 54.74 -3.29 35.03
CA ASN A 127 55.68 -2.15 35.19
C ASN A 127 55.27 -1.05 34.21
N ALA A 128 54.72 0.06 34.67
CA ALA A 128 55.44 1.21 35.19
C ALA A 128 55.95 2.15 34.08
N SER A 129 55.55 3.41 34.26
CA SER A 129 56.25 4.65 33.87
C SER A 129 56.25 5.07 32.40
N THR A 130 55.84 6.34 32.24
CA THR A 130 56.32 7.34 31.25
C THR A 130 55.95 7.11 29.79
N ALA A 131 55.50 8.08 28.99
CA ALA A 131 55.28 9.50 29.13
C ALA A 131 54.54 10.01 27.87
N PHE A 132 53.98 11.22 27.98
CA PHE A 132 53.83 12.23 26.91
C PHE A 132 52.83 12.02 25.74
N SER A 133 51.71 12.76 25.85
CA SER A 133 50.94 13.43 24.77
C SER A 133 51.83 14.29 23.82
N PRO A 134 51.30 15.05 22.83
CA PRO A 134 50.17 14.89 21.90
C PRO A 134 50.49 15.35 20.43
N TYR A 135 49.50 15.33 19.54
CA TYR A 135 49.38 16.03 18.23
C TYR A 135 50.28 15.62 17.04
N LEU A 136 49.63 15.04 16.02
CA LEU A 136 49.67 15.50 14.61
C LEU A 136 48.44 14.98 13.85
#